data_AF-A0A9P6UTH0-F1
#
_entry.id   AF-A0A9P6UTH0-F1
#
_cell.length_a   1.000
_cell.length_b   1.000
_cell.length_c   1.000
_cell.angle_alpha   90.00
_cell.angle_beta   90.00
_cell.angle_gamma   90.00
#
_symmetry.space_group_name_H-M   'P 1'
#
loop_
_entity.id
_entity.type
_entity.pdbx_description
1 polymer ?
#
loop_
_entity_poly.entity_id
_entity_poly.type
_entity_poly.pdbx_seq_one_letter_code
_entity_poly.pdbx_strand_id
1 'polypeptide(L)'
;MVTPTLDSNRVSVVLLGKTQSGKSTFMEAVQKYADQNYNVAGQLIGNGYVSHTEEVRFVDVHTSLPVYQVYDELLPTVIHPAEIEENDPVDYADRINRRKGLQLQLRDQGLEAVSFDLVDTPGLSDTPRPTNTLGLSNTRELSVTREPSDVLRRELGHIISVSNALASRSVSLAIVTIQNGTISQETMGAIRSYFDAFPDFRGVVAFLHTSVRCESLHTANISFLAELNKRTTTLREIINQTNFPEFYIDCDILNNNPYPIRDCIAHNTIWKILQLAAFNEPVAVPSSIMNKTHSMKVIDALLICKYRDILSAMDMAIRVKWVKIEQTLFKMFKLEADIIQTNARMATLLEFTESRRTTDLWLIHEERYDQDRDREVLSATEPLTMEFSSEIYVIDQVKTLVNNIDIINTEGGEGKKYWKATFQKGLFRSGVLHVKIYIEKRKRYAKEIEQADSEYQRLKQENGIFQQDLELLMQSFKITSKEIHRLRRERLSYHHFLVWLAKDSLPKETFQYLVEKGAYLGAVSKAHAVIKDIYFNTIHLVNPALVDGTDEELVNPLEAASWFESQNEIERLDGFRKRKEVEKIDTLSTREE
;
A
#
# COMPACT_ATOMS: atom_id res chain seq x y z
N MET A 1 -6.40 36.67 5.06
CA MET A 1 -6.14 35.25 4.77
C MET A 1 -4.96 35.20 3.82
N VAL A 2 -3.84 34.68 4.30
CA VAL A 2 -2.60 34.60 3.54
C VAL A 2 -2.70 33.39 2.62
N THR A 3 -2.73 33.63 1.30
CA THR A 3 -2.58 32.61 0.27
C THR A 3 -1.20 31.97 0.41
N PRO A 4 -1.08 30.63 0.49
CA PRO A 4 0.22 29.99 0.44
C PRO A 4 0.78 30.21 -0.97
N THR A 5 1.85 30.99 -1.07
CA THR A 5 2.75 30.93 -2.22
C THR A 5 3.35 29.54 -2.24
N LEU A 6 2.96 28.70 -3.21
CA LEU A 6 3.71 27.47 -3.48
C LEU A 6 5.14 27.89 -3.83
N ASP A 7 6.11 27.50 -2.99
CA ASP A 7 7.50 27.34 -3.40
C ASP A 7 7.50 26.32 -4.55
N SER A 8 7.47 26.80 -5.79
CA SER A 8 7.14 26.01 -6.99
C SER A 8 8.14 24.89 -7.33
N ASN A 9 9.21 24.71 -6.55
CA ASN A 9 10.28 23.73 -6.78
C ASN A 9 10.50 22.76 -5.61
N ARG A 10 9.56 22.61 -4.65
CA ARG A 10 9.66 21.61 -3.57
C ARG A 10 9.07 20.25 -3.98
N VAL A 11 9.92 19.22 -3.98
CA VAL A 11 9.61 17.86 -4.41
C VAL A 11 9.71 16.91 -3.20
N SER A 12 8.61 16.26 -2.80
CA SER A 12 8.65 15.33 -1.67
C SER A 12 8.92 13.88 -2.12
N VAL A 13 9.86 13.23 -1.45
CA VAL A 13 10.22 11.81 -1.68
C VAL A 13 10.03 11.03 -0.39
N VAL A 14 9.19 10.00 -0.40
CA VAL A 14 8.92 9.16 0.78
C VAL A 14 9.76 7.90 0.73
N LEU A 15 10.45 7.59 1.82
CA LEU A 15 11.28 6.40 1.94
C LEU A 15 10.59 5.36 2.82
N LEU A 16 10.31 4.20 2.23
CA LEU A 16 9.74 3.03 2.87
C LEU A 16 10.80 1.92 2.86
N GLY A 17 10.84 1.07 3.88
CA GLY A 17 11.81 -0.02 3.88
C GLY A 17 11.92 -0.73 5.22
N LYS A 18 12.26 -2.02 5.16
CA LYS A 18 12.36 -2.91 6.32
C LYS A 18 13.26 -2.34 7.40
N THR A 19 14.51 -2.07 7.03
CA THR A 19 15.57 -1.68 7.92
C THR A 19 15.96 -0.24 7.67
N GLN A 20 16.49 0.43 8.69
CA GLN A 20 17.00 1.78 8.54
C GLN A 20 18.31 1.81 7.75
N SER A 21 19.12 0.76 7.79
CA SER A 21 20.34 0.66 6.99
C SER A 21 20.11 0.74 5.48
N GLY A 22 18.91 0.47 4.96
CA GLY A 22 18.59 0.83 3.58
C GLY A 22 18.30 2.33 3.44
N LYS A 23 17.33 2.81 4.23
CA LYS A 23 16.81 4.19 4.17
C LYS A 23 17.84 5.24 4.57
N SER A 24 18.40 5.16 5.77
CA SER A 24 19.39 6.13 6.24
C SER A 24 20.65 6.12 5.41
N THR A 25 21.10 4.95 4.93
CA THR A 25 22.26 4.95 4.04
C THR A 25 21.96 5.69 2.74
N PHE A 26 20.77 5.51 2.16
CA PHE A 26 20.33 6.33 1.04
C PHE A 26 20.24 7.83 1.41
N MET A 27 19.68 8.18 2.57
CA MET A 27 19.58 9.57 3.04
C MET A 27 20.96 10.24 3.16
N GLU A 28 21.91 9.55 3.79
CA GLU A 28 23.29 10.03 3.91
C GLU A 28 23.96 10.14 2.52
N ALA A 29 23.69 9.18 1.62
CA ALA A 29 24.16 9.24 0.25
C ALA A 29 23.64 10.48 -0.48
N VAL A 30 22.35 10.79 -0.33
CA VAL A 30 21.71 11.95 -0.96
C VAL A 30 22.27 13.25 -0.41
N GLN A 31 22.50 13.35 0.91
CA GLN A 31 23.15 14.52 1.49
C GLN A 31 24.59 14.68 0.99
N LYS A 32 25.36 13.59 0.93
CA LYS A 32 26.73 13.57 0.38
C LYS A 32 26.77 13.93 -1.11
N TYR A 33 25.76 13.52 -1.87
CA TYR A 33 25.59 13.88 -3.28
C TYR A 33 25.30 15.38 -3.45
N ALA A 34 24.45 15.95 -2.59
CA ALA A 34 24.07 17.35 -2.63
C ALA A 34 25.19 18.29 -2.15
N ASP A 35 25.96 17.88 -1.14
CA ASP A 35 27.13 18.59 -0.62
C ASP A 35 28.31 17.62 -0.44
N GLN A 36 29.34 17.75 -1.28
CA GLN A 36 30.53 16.92 -1.21
C GLN A 36 31.32 17.10 0.10
N ASN A 37 31.13 18.21 0.82
CA ASN A 37 31.76 18.44 2.12
C ASN A 37 30.94 17.86 3.28
N TYR A 38 29.73 17.36 3.00
CA TYR A 38 28.90 16.71 4.01
C TYR A 38 29.66 15.54 4.63
N ASN A 39 29.71 15.55 5.96
CA ASN A 39 30.31 14.49 6.74
C ASN A 39 29.23 13.47 7.11
N VAL A 40 29.32 12.29 6.50
CA VAL A 40 28.33 11.22 6.70
C VAL A 40 28.27 10.86 8.18
N ALA A 41 27.08 10.96 8.75
CA ALA A 41 26.85 10.64 10.14
C ALA A 41 26.75 9.12 10.28
N GLY A 42 27.88 8.43 10.42
CA GLY A 42 27.91 6.96 10.50
C GLY A 42 27.07 6.35 11.62
N GLN A 43 26.77 7.11 12.68
CA GLN A 43 25.84 6.74 13.74
C GLN A 43 24.36 6.67 13.32
N LEU A 44 23.99 7.32 12.21
CA LEU A 44 22.66 7.26 11.61
C LEU A 44 22.52 6.11 10.61
N ILE A 45 23.66 5.60 10.11
CA ILE A 45 23.68 4.43 9.24
C ILE A 45 23.47 3.19 10.11
N GLY A 46 22.29 2.58 9.98
CA GLY A 46 21.95 1.36 10.70
C GLY A 46 22.94 0.22 10.44
N ASN A 47 23.08 -0.69 11.40
CA ASN A 47 24.00 -1.84 11.32
C ASN A 47 23.55 -2.97 10.38
N GLY A 48 22.55 -2.74 9.54
CA GLY A 48 21.95 -3.75 8.67
C GLY A 48 20.67 -4.40 9.21
N TYR A 49 20.40 -4.31 10.52
CA TYR A 49 19.42 -5.19 11.19
C TYR A 49 18.39 -4.48 12.07
N VAL A 50 18.57 -3.19 12.41
CA VAL A 50 17.68 -2.45 13.33
C VAL A 50 17.45 -1.04 12.81
N SER A 51 16.25 -0.48 13.08
CA SER A 51 15.92 0.92 12.82
C SER A 51 16.20 1.81 14.02
N HIS A 52 17.00 2.86 13.81
CA HIS A 52 17.18 4.02 14.68
C HIS A 52 16.26 5.21 14.31
N THR A 53 15.46 5.09 13.25
CA THR A 53 14.36 6.02 12.94
C THR A 53 13.10 5.44 13.59
N GLU A 54 12.71 6.00 14.74
CA GLU A 54 11.51 5.59 15.50
C GLU A 54 10.27 6.42 15.12
N GLU A 55 10.49 7.64 14.63
CA GLU A 55 9.46 8.59 14.22
C GLU A 55 9.75 9.08 12.80
N VAL A 56 8.71 9.52 12.09
CA VAL A 56 8.86 10.10 10.76
C VAL A 56 9.70 11.38 10.84
N ARG A 57 10.76 11.45 10.03
CA ARG A 57 11.66 12.61 9.96
C ARG A 57 11.61 13.22 8.57
N PHE A 58 11.79 14.54 8.52
CA PHE A 58 11.88 15.30 7.28
C PHE A 58 13.30 15.82 7.16
N VAL A 59 13.91 15.64 5.99
CA VAL A 59 15.24 16.15 5.67
C VAL A 59 15.13 16.94 4.37
N ASP A 60 15.43 18.22 4.47
CA ASP A 60 15.43 19.12 3.33
C ASP A 60 16.80 19.05 2.66
N VAL A 61 16.82 18.75 1.36
CA VAL A 61 18.03 18.67 0.54
C VAL A 61 17.90 19.63 -0.62
N HIS A 62 18.95 20.41 -0.88
CA HIS A 62 18.99 21.36 -1.99
C HIS A 62 20.14 20.99 -2.92
N THR A 63 19.84 20.77 -4.20
CA THR A 63 20.84 20.35 -5.17
C THR A 63 20.50 20.86 -6.56
N SER A 64 21.53 21.20 -7.33
CA SER A 64 21.42 21.50 -8.76
C SER A 64 21.42 20.24 -9.63
N LEU A 65 21.22 19.06 -9.03
CA LEU A 65 21.24 17.76 -9.74
C LEU A 65 22.50 17.56 -10.61
N PRO A 66 23.72 17.73 -10.05
CA PRO A 66 24.96 17.54 -10.81
C PRO A 66 25.13 16.10 -11.32
N VAL A 67 25.75 15.97 -12.49
CA VAL A 67 26.17 14.67 -13.06
C VAL A 67 27.67 14.52 -12.89
N TYR A 68 28.10 13.32 -12.49
CA TYR A 68 29.50 13.01 -12.25
C TYR A 68 30.09 12.12 -13.35
N GLN A 69 31.40 12.25 -13.54
CA GLN A 69 32.22 11.42 -14.41
C GLN A 69 33.54 11.07 -13.72
N VAL A 70 34.23 10.06 -14.23
CA VAL A 70 35.58 9.70 -13.75
C VAL A 70 36.60 10.16 -14.76
N TYR A 71 37.60 10.90 -14.31
CA TYR A 71 38.75 11.30 -15.12
C TYR A 71 39.97 10.47 -14.74
N ASP A 72 40.66 9.92 -15.72
CA ASP A 72 41.94 9.23 -15.53
C ASP A 72 43.08 10.21 -15.78
N GLU A 73 43.83 10.56 -14.73
CA GLU A 73 44.96 11.49 -14.81
C GLU A 73 46.18 10.86 -15.52
N LEU A 74 46.31 9.54 -15.48
CA LEU A 74 47.42 8.81 -16.10
C LEU A 74 47.21 8.67 -17.60
N LEU A 75 45.96 8.51 -18.02
CA LEU A 75 45.53 8.47 -19.41
C LEU A 75 44.41 9.50 -19.57
N PRO A 76 44.69 10.76 -20.01
CA PRO A 76 43.80 11.92 -19.94
C PRO A 76 42.50 11.73 -20.74
N THR A 77 41.64 10.87 -20.23
CA THR A 77 40.47 10.30 -20.85
C THR A 77 39.40 10.16 -19.78
N VAL A 78 38.15 10.31 -20.20
CA VAL A 78 37.00 10.13 -19.31
C VAL A 78 36.67 8.65 -19.30
N ILE A 79 36.60 8.07 -18.12
CA ILE A 79 36.09 6.72 -17.91
C ILE A 79 34.60 6.85 -17.61
N HIS A 80 33.79 6.24 -18.46
CA HIS A 80 32.38 6.05 -18.20
C HIS A 80 32.21 4.68 -17.52
N PRO A 81 31.69 4.61 -16.28
CA PRO A 81 31.55 3.34 -15.56
C PRO A 81 30.72 2.29 -16.32
N ALA A 82 29.73 2.74 -17.13
CA ALA A 82 28.92 1.87 -17.98
C ALA A 82 29.69 1.29 -19.18
N GLU A 83 30.85 1.85 -19.54
CA GLU A 83 31.66 1.45 -20.69
C GLU A 83 32.85 0.58 -20.30
N ILE A 84 32.91 0.14 -19.04
CA ILE A 84 33.92 -0.81 -18.57
C ILE A 84 33.52 -2.19 -19.08
N GLU A 85 33.95 -2.49 -20.30
CA GLU A 85 33.83 -3.81 -20.91
C GLU A 85 34.96 -4.70 -20.37
N GLU A 86 34.61 -5.61 -19.47
CA GLU A 86 35.46 -6.72 -19.07
C GLU A 86 34.69 -8.02 -19.25
N ASN A 87 35.36 -9.10 -19.66
CA ASN A 87 34.70 -10.39 -19.81
C ASN A 87 34.75 -11.21 -18.51
N ASP A 88 35.78 -10.99 -17.69
CA ASP A 88 35.98 -11.64 -16.40
C ASP A 88 35.44 -10.75 -15.26
N PRO A 89 34.52 -11.27 -14.41
CA PRO A 89 34.08 -10.58 -13.20
C PRO A 89 35.22 -10.12 -12.27
N VAL A 90 36.35 -10.84 -12.23
CA VAL A 90 37.50 -10.49 -11.38
C VAL A 90 38.21 -9.25 -11.93
N ASP A 91 38.43 -9.20 -13.25
CA ASP A 91 39.06 -8.04 -13.90
C ASP A 91 38.16 -6.81 -13.83
N TYR A 92 36.84 -6.99 -13.99
CA TYR A 92 35.86 -5.94 -13.76
C TYR A 92 35.94 -5.39 -12.32
N ALA A 93 35.99 -6.28 -11.33
CA ALA A 93 36.11 -5.91 -9.93
C ALA A 93 37.42 -5.15 -9.64
N ASP A 94 38.53 -5.58 -10.22
CA ASP A 94 39.82 -4.90 -10.06
C ASP A 94 39.82 -3.54 -10.74
N ARG A 95 39.18 -3.39 -11.91
CA ARG A 95 39.04 -2.09 -12.58
C ARG A 95 38.22 -1.09 -11.77
N ILE A 96 37.12 -1.53 -11.18
CA ILE A 96 36.26 -0.68 -10.35
C ILE A 96 37.00 -0.21 -9.08
N ASN A 97 37.81 -1.08 -8.48
CA ASN A 97 38.33 -0.88 -7.14
C ASN A 97 39.78 -0.43 -7.03
N ARG A 98 40.66 -0.81 -7.96
CA ARG A 98 42.11 -0.77 -7.71
C ARG A 98 42.88 0.17 -8.64
N ARG A 99 42.20 0.86 -9.55
CA ARG A 99 42.85 1.76 -10.51
C ARG A 99 43.26 3.07 -9.83
N LYS A 100 44.57 3.34 -9.82
CA LYS A 100 45.16 4.57 -9.28
C LYS A 100 45.08 5.71 -10.29
N GLY A 101 45.17 6.96 -9.80
CA GLY A 101 45.17 8.15 -10.66
C GLY A 101 43.79 8.50 -11.23
N LEU A 102 42.73 7.95 -10.67
CA LEU A 102 41.36 8.32 -11.02
C LEU A 102 40.86 9.43 -10.10
N GLN A 103 40.10 10.37 -10.67
CA GLN A 103 39.42 11.41 -9.91
C GLN A 103 37.96 11.50 -10.32
N LEU A 104 37.09 11.72 -9.33
CA LEU A 104 35.70 12.05 -9.56
C LEU A 104 35.61 13.52 -9.98
N GLN A 105 34.97 13.79 -11.11
CA GLN A 105 34.83 15.14 -11.65
C GLN A 105 33.36 15.44 -11.94
N LEU A 106 32.98 16.71 -11.77
CA LEU A 106 31.69 17.22 -12.22
C LEU A 106 31.67 17.27 -13.75
N ARG A 107 30.72 16.60 -14.40
CA ARG A 107 30.55 16.61 -15.85
C ARG A 107 29.77 17.84 -16.32
N ASP A 108 28.67 18.15 -15.64
CA ASP A 108 27.77 19.23 -16.00
C ASP A 108 27.25 19.93 -14.73
N GLN A 109 27.11 21.26 -14.79
CA GLN A 109 26.36 22.00 -13.78
C GLN A 109 24.90 21.68 -14.06
N GLY A 110 24.26 20.87 -13.21
CA GLY A 110 22.94 20.31 -13.53
C GLY A 110 21.81 21.36 -13.64
N LEU A 111 20.57 20.91 -13.48
CA LEU A 111 19.38 21.75 -13.60
C LEU A 111 19.35 22.89 -12.57
N GLU A 112 18.42 23.84 -12.74
CA GLU A 112 18.11 24.84 -11.70
C GLU A 112 17.93 24.15 -10.33
N ALA A 113 18.41 24.77 -9.26
CA ALA A 113 18.42 24.16 -7.94
C ALA A 113 17.00 23.72 -7.53
N VAL A 114 16.86 22.43 -7.22
CA VAL A 114 15.60 21.83 -6.76
C VAL A 114 15.69 21.54 -5.27
N SER A 115 14.60 21.80 -4.56
CA SER A 115 14.46 21.47 -3.14
C SER A 115 13.73 20.14 -3.00
N PHE A 116 14.35 19.19 -2.33
CA PHE A 116 13.77 17.88 -2.04
C PHE A 116 13.45 17.78 -0.56
N ASP A 117 12.19 17.44 -0.25
CA ASP A 117 11.75 17.11 1.10
C ASP A 117 11.76 15.58 1.22
N LEU A 118 12.85 15.02 1.76
CA LEU A 118 12.97 13.59 1.97
C LEU A 118 12.26 13.19 3.27
N VAL A 119 11.28 12.30 3.16
CA VAL A 119 10.50 11.78 4.29
C VAL A 119 11.05 10.41 4.69
N ASP A 120 11.89 10.38 5.72
CA ASP A 120 12.38 9.14 6.31
C ASP A 120 11.33 8.57 7.26
N THR A 121 10.81 7.40 6.94
CA THR A 121 9.81 6.71 7.77
C THR A 121 10.48 5.71 8.72
N PRO A 122 9.82 5.30 9.81
CA PRO A 122 10.32 4.19 10.62
C PRO A 122 10.45 2.90 9.79
N GLY A 123 11.21 1.92 10.29
CA GLY A 123 11.32 0.62 9.61
C GLY A 123 9.98 -0.09 9.46
N LEU A 124 9.73 -0.69 8.29
CA LEU A 124 8.54 -1.53 8.07
C LEU A 124 8.53 -2.79 8.98
N SER A 125 9.65 -3.12 9.63
CA SER A 125 9.78 -4.30 10.50
C SER A 125 10.62 -4.09 11.77
N ASP A 126 11.20 -2.90 11.94
CA ASP A 126 12.00 -2.46 13.09
C ASP A 126 11.28 -1.23 13.66
N THR A 127 10.91 -1.03 14.94
CA THR A 127 11.31 -1.48 16.29
C THR A 127 10.25 -0.84 17.26
N PRO A 128 10.20 -0.97 18.61
CA PRO A 128 11.26 -1.14 19.62
C PRO A 128 11.16 -2.44 20.45
N ARG A 129 12.29 -2.88 21.01
CA ARG A 129 12.25 -3.71 22.24
C ARG A 129 11.79 -2.79 23.37
N PRO A 130 10.86 -3.21 24.23
CA PRO A 130 10.47 -2.40 25.38
C PRO A 130 11.72 -2.05 26.19
N THR A 131 12.08 -0.78 26.19
CA THR A 131 13.05 -0.22 27.11
C THR A 131 12.41 -0.24 28.49
N ASN A 132 12.78 -1.25 29.27
CA ASN A 132 12.84 -1.33 30.74
C ASN A 132 13.29 -2.78 31.01
N THR A 133 14.52 -3.07 31.41
CA THR A 133 15.08 -2.77 32.73
C THR A 133 16.60 -3.01 32.69
N LEU A 134 17.34 -2.32 33.54
CA LEU A 134 18.80 -2.40 33.67
C LEU A 134 19.41 -3.81 33.54
N GLY A 135 20.51 -3.87 32.80
CA GLY A 135 21.64 -4.74 33.15
C GLY A 135 21.65 -6.14 32.55
N LEU A 136 22.63 -6.36 31.67
CA LEU A 136 23.30 -7.64 31.42
C LEU A 136 22.44 -8.81 30.92
N SER A 137 22.40 -9.02 29.61
CA SER A 137 22.59 -10.39 29.08
C SER A 137 23.06 -10.38 27.63
N ASN A 138 24.30 -10.85 27.45
CA ASN A 138 24.76 -11.43 26.20
C ASN A 138 24.14 -12.82 26.08
N THR A 139 22.92 -12.93 25.55
CA THR A 139 22.39 -14.21 25.08
C THR A 139 21.72 -14.01 23.72
N ARG A 140 22.27 -14.72 22.72
CA ARG A 140 21.57 -15.11 21.50
C ARG A 140 20.36 -15.96 21.90
N GLU A 141 19.24 -15.33 22.21
CA GLU A 141 17.95 -16.01 22.19
C GLU A 141 17.27 -15.74 20.85
N LEU A 142 17.26 -16.79 20.04
CA LEU A 142 16.40 -16.94 18.88
C LEU A 142 14.93 -16.81 19.30
N SER A 143 14.27 -15.80 18.75
CA SER A 143 13.00 -15.92 18.03
C SER A 143 12.22 -17.24 18.18
N VAL A 144 11.43 -17.38 19.24
CA VAL A 144 10.28 -18.30 19.27
C VAL A 144 9.18 -17.62 20.08
N THR A 145 7.97 -17.52 19.51
CA THR A 145 6.75 -16.90 20.06
C THR A 145 6.61 -15.37 19.97
N ARG A 146 6.79 -14.78 18.79
CA ARG A 146 6.06 -13.52 18.50
C ARG A 146 4.62 -13.90 18.19
N GLU A 147 3.66 -13.44 18.99
CA GLU A 147 2.26 -13.61 18.61
C GLU A 147 2.02 -12.85 17.28
N PRO A 148 1.31 -13.45 16.30
CA PRO A 148 0.96 -12.79 15.04
C PRO A 148 0.27 -11.43 15.22
N SER A 149 -0.36 -11.23 16.39
CA SER A 149 -1.04 -10.01 16.82
C SER A 149 -0.14 -8.78 16.93
N ASP A 150 1.10 -8.94 17.40
CA ASP A 150 2.02 -7.82 17.60
C ASP A 150 2.63 -7.31 16.30
N VAL A 151 2.75 -8.17 15.29
CA VAL A 151 3.24 -7.79 13.95
C VAL A 151 2.21 -6.89 13.27
N LEU A 152 0.95 -7.33 13.23
CA LEU A 152 -0.13 -6.57 12.63
C LEU A 152 -0.37 -5.23 13.32
N ARG A 153 -0.27 -5.17 14.67
CA ARG A 153 -0.35 -3.90 15.42
C ARG A 153 0.65 -2.88 14.94
N ARG A 154 1.89 -3.34 14.75
CA ARG A 154 3.02 -2.48 14.37
C ARG A 154 2.87 -1.99 12.94
N GLU A 155 2.50 -2.88 12.02
CA GLU A 155 2.23 -2.50 10.63
C GLU A 155 1.12 -1.44 10.53
N LEU A 156 -0.02 -1.66 11.19
CA LEU A 156 -1.13 -0.72 11.15
C LEU A 156 -0.80 0.62 11.82
N GLY A 157 -0.07 0.59 12.95
CA GLY A 157 0.41 1.81 13.61
C GLY A 157 1.40 2.61 12.74
N HIS A 158 2.27 1.91 12.00
CA HIS A 158 3.20 2.53 11.06
C HIS A 158 2.48 3.24 9.92
N ILE A 159 1.49 2.58 9.29
CA ILE A 159 0.68 3.15 8.22
C ILE A 159 -0.03 4.43 8.69
N ILE A 160 -0.57 4.45 9.91
CA ILE A 160 -1.21 5.64 10.49
C ILE A 160 -0.18 6.76 10.70
N SER A 161 0.98 6.45 11.26
CA SER A 161 2.05 7.42 11.50
C SER A 161 2.49 8.10 10.21
N VAL A 162 2.74 7.31 9.16
CA VAL A 162 3.11 7.82 7.83
C VAL A 162 1.95 8.60 7.20
N SER A 163 0.71 8.10 7.29
CA SER A 163 -0.49 8.83 6.82
C SER A 163 -0.61 10.21 7.47
N ASN A 164 -0.38 10.30 8.78
CA ASN A 164 -0.45 11.53 9.55
C ASN A 164 0.64 12.52 9.14
N ALA A 165 1.87 12.03 8.99
CA ALA A 165 3.00 12.84 8.54
C ALA A 165 2.80 13.38 7.11
N LEU A 166 2.09 12.64 6.26
CA LEU A 166 1.84 13.00 4.86
C LEU A 166 0.51 13.72 4.60
N ALA A 167 -0.36 13.88 5.61
CA ALA A 167 -1.73 14.38 5.41
C ALA A 167 -1.85 15.78 4.78
N SER A 168 -0.81 16.61 4.90
CA SER A 168 -0.73 17.96 4.33
C SER A 168 0.28 18.08 3.18
N ARG A 169 0.85 16.95 2.74
CA ARG A 169 1.94 16.90 1.77
C ARG A 169 1.54 16.13 0.52
N SER A 170 2.11 16.56 -0.59
CA SER A 170 2.03 15.87 -1.87
C SER A 170 3.33 15.16 -2.15
N VAL A 171 3.28 13.88 -2.51
CA VAL A 171 4.44 13.01 -2.71
C VAL A 171 4.67 12.79 -4.20
N SER A 172 5.89 13.08 -4.67
CA SER A 172 6.27 12.87 -6.07
C SER A 172 6.83 11.47 -6.33
N LEU A 173 7.50 10.88 -5.34
CA LEU A 173 8.13 9.57 -5.46
C LEU A 173 8.08 8.83 -4.11
N ALA A 174 7.64 7.58 -4.12
CA ALA A 174 7.82 6.64 -3.03
C ALA A 174 8.95 5.68 -3.39
N ILE A 175 9.97 5.60 -2.54
CA ILE A 175 11.10 4.69 -2.69
C ILE A 175 10.99 3.59 -1.66
N VAL A 176 10.92 2.33 -2.12
CA VAL A 176 10.96 1.16 -1.26
C VAL A 176 12.38 0.61 -1.26
N THR A 177 13.11 0.79 -0.15
CA THR A 177 14.48 0.29 0.00
C THR A 177 14.47 -1.19 0.34
N ILE A 178 15.25 -1.97 -0.40
CA ILE A 178 15.41 -3.41 -0.27
C ILE A 178 16.88 -3.72 -0.02
N GLN A 179 17.17 -4.39 1.08
CA GLN A 179 18.52 -4.88 1.35
C GLN A 179 18.81 -6.20 0.61
N ASN A 180 20.08 -6.58 0.58
CA ASN A 180 20.47 -7.87 0.03
C ASN A 180 19.83 -9.05 0.78
N GLY A 181 19.39 -10.03 0.01
CA GLY A 181 18.78 -11.27 0.49
C GLY A 181 17.41 -11.52 -0.11
N THR A 182 16.80 -12.65 0.26
CA THR A 182 15.42 -12.95 -0.10
C THR A 182 14.46 -12.00 0.61
N ILE A 183 13.43 -11.54 -0.10
CA ILE A 183 12.37 -10.72 0.50
C ILE A 183 11.56 -11.64 1.44
N SER A 184 11.61 -11.35 2.75
CA SER A 184 10.89 -12.17 3.74
C SER A 184 9.38 -11.99 3.60
N GLN A 185 8.59 -13.01 3.96
CA GLN A 185 7.12 -12.95 3.98
C GLN A 185 6.59 -11.75 4.78
N GLU A 186 7.21 -11.45 5.93
CA GLU A 186 6.90 -10.26 6.73
C GLU A 186 7.10 -8.95 5.94
N THR A 187 8.18 -8.85 5.16
CA THR A 187 8.46 -7.65 4.36
C THR A 187 7.44 -7.51 3.24
N MET A 188 7.08 -8.63 2.59
CA MET A 188 6.05 -8.66 1.56
C MET A 188 4.68 -8.26 2.12
N GLY A 189 4.33 -8.77 3.32
CA GLY A 189 3.13 -8.41 4.05
C GLY A 189 3.08 -6.92 4.38
N ALA A 190 4.15 -6.36 4.94
CA ALA A 190 4.21 -4.94 5.29
C ALA A 190 4.12 -4.01 4.06
N ILE A 191 4.83 -4.34 2.98
CA ILE A 191 4.74 -3.61 1.70
C ILE A 191 3.30 -3.67 1.18
N ARG A 192 2.68 -4.86 1.15
CA ARG A 192 1.29 -5.03 0.72
C ARG A 192 0.33 -4.22 1.60
N SER A 193 0.46 -4.28 2.93
CA SER A 193 -0.38 -3.51 3.87
C SER A 193 -0.33 -2.01 3.60
N TYR A 194 0.85 -1.46 3.25
CA TYR A 194 1.00 -0.05 2.90
C TYR A 194 0.25 0.30 1.61
N PHE A 195 0.44 -0.48 0.54
CA PHE A 195 -0.23 -0.23 -0.73
C PHE A 195 -1.74 -0.53 -0.67
N ASP A 196 -2.17 -1.51 0.13
CA ASP A 196 -3.58 -1.80 0.41
C ASP A 196 -4.25 -0.61 1.11
N ALA A 197 -3.56 0.09 2.00
CA ALA A 197 -4.09 1.24 2.72
C ALA A 197 -4.23 2.48 1.81
N PHE A 198 -3.38 2.59 0.78
CA PHE A 198 -3.35 3.70 -0.18
C PHE A 198 -3.43 3.22 -1.65
N PRO A 199 -4.49 2.50 -2.07
CA PRO A 199 -4.55 1.90 -3.40
C PRO A 199 -4.73 2.93 -4.51
N ASP A 200 -5.14 4.16 -4.18
CA ASP A 200 -5.22 5.29 -5.10
C ASP A 200 -3.95 6.17 -5.07
N PHE A 201 -2.85 5.73 -4.44
CA PHE A 201 -1.57 6.46 -4.53
C PHE A 201 -1.11 6.50 -5.99
N ARG A 202 -1.14 7.68 -6.60
CA ARG A 202 -0.79 7.90 -8.03
C ARG A 202 0.64 8.36 -8.24
N GLY A 203 1.42 8.48 -7.17
CA GLY A 203 2.84 8.80 -7.27
C GLY A 203 3.61 7.63 -7.87
N VAL A 204 4.85 7.89 -8.28
CA VAL A 204 5.73 6.81 -8.75
C VAL A 204 6.21 6.00 -7.56
N VAL A 205 6.26 4.69 -7.73
CA VAL A 205 6.91 3.78 -6.79
C VAL A 205 8.19 3.29 -7.45
N ALA A 206 9.32 3.48 -6.79
CA ALA A 206 10.60 2.94 -7.20
C ALA A 206 11.16 2.00 -6.14
N PHE A 207 11.95 1.03 -6.57
CA PHE A 207 12.67 0.15 -5.67
C PHE A 207 14.16 0.46 -5.70
N LEU A 208 14.74 0.53 -4.50
CA LEU A 208 16.16 0.80 -4.33
C LEU A 208 16.84 -0.35 -3.62
N HIS A 209 17.78 -1.01 -4.29
CA HIS A 209 18.59 -2.05 -3.71
C HIS A 209 19.86 -1.45 -3.10
N THR A 210 19.89 -1.36 -1.76
CA THR A 210 20.86 -0.55 -0.99
C THR A 210 22.06 -1.35 -0.46
N SER A 211 22.38 -2.50 -1.04
CA SER A 211 23.53 -3.31 -0.60
C SER A 211 24.14 -4.09 -1.75
N VAL A 212 23.95 -3.60 -2.98
CA VAL A 212 24.41 -4.29 -4.19
C VAL A 212 25.80 -3.79 -4.51
N ARG A 213 26.78 -4.67 -4.32
CA ARG A 213 28.17 -4.41 -4.72
C ARG A 213 28.24 -4.15 -6.21
N CYS A 214 28.87 -3.06 -6.62
CA CYS A 214 28.98 -2.69 -8.05
C CYS A 214 29.59 -3.81 -8.90
N GLU A 215 30.53 -4.59 -8.34
CA GLU A 215 31.16 -5.73 -9.03
C GLU A 215 30.17 -6.85 -9.35
N SER A 216 29.14 -7.00 -8.51
CA SER A 216 28.17 -8.07 -8.68
C SER A 216 27.21 -7.82 -9.84
N LEU A 217 27.10 -6.56 -10.31
CA LEU A 217 26.26 -6.17 -11.46
C LEU A 217 26.86 -6.56 -12.81
N HIS A 218 28.05 -7.16 -12.84
CA HIS A 218 28.68 -7.66 -14.05
C HIS A 218 27.78 -8.65 -14.80
N THR A 219 27.72 -8.54 -16.13
CA THR A 219 26.83 -9.36 -16.98
C THR A 219 27.12 -10.85 -16.91
N ALA A 220 28.37 -11.25 -16.68
CA ALA A 220 28.75 -12.65 -16.49
C ALA A 220 28.32 -13.23 -15.13
N ASN A 221 27.84 -12.40 -14.18
CA ASN A 221 27.34 -12.88 -12.88
C ASN A 221 25.86 -13.33 -12.98
N ILE A 222 25.63 -14.38 -13.75
CA ILE A 222 24.29 -14.87 -14.11
C ILE A 222 23.46 -15.23 -12.87
N SER A 223 24.07 -15.80 -11.82
CA SER A 223 23.37 -16.19 -10.60
C SER A 223 22.80 -14.99 -9.85
N PHE A 224 23.59 -13.92 -9.71
CA PHE A 224 23.15 -12.68 -9.08
C PHE A 224 22.03 -12.00 -9.88
N LEU A 225 22.18 -11.93 -11.21
CA LEU A 225 21.15 -11.36 -12.08
C LEU A 225 19.85 -12.16 -12.05
N ALA A 226 19.93 -13.49 -12.00
CA ALA A 226 18.76 -14.36 -11.83
C ALA A 226 18.06 -14.14 -10.48
N GLU A 227 18.81 -13.92 -9.41
CA GLU A 227 18.26 -13.59 -8.10
C GLU A 227 17.58 -12.22 -8.10
N LEU A 228 18.19 -11.20 -8.70
CA LEU A 228 17.57 -9.89 -8.88
C LEU A 228 16.25 -9.99 -9.65
N ASN A 229 16.25 -10.67 -10.81
CA ASN A 229 15.04 -10.88 -11.60
C ASN A 229 13.93 -11.57 -10.80
N LYS A 230 14.27 -12.57 -9.97
CA LYS A 230 13.28 -13.23 -9.10
C LYS A 230 12.69 -12.26 -8.07
N ARG A 231 13.51 -11.38 -7.49
CA ARG A 231 13.04 -10.34 -6.55
C ARG A 231 12.13 -9.35 -7.26
N THR A 232 12.53 -8.85 -8.42
CA THR A 232 11.71 -7.98 -9.29
C THR A 232 10.33 -8.58 -9.55
N THR A 233 10.27 -9.85 -9.98
CA THR A 233 8.99 -10.54 -10.23
C THR A 233 8.13 -10.61 -8.96
N THR A 234 8.74 -10.94 -7.82
CA THR A 234 8.03 -11.00 -6.53
C THR A 234 7.43 -9.63 -6.16
N LEU A 235 8.17 -8.53 -6.39
CA LEU A 235 7.71 -7.17 -6.11
C LEU A 235 6.56 -6.74 -7.03
N ARG A 236 6.60 -7.13 -8.31
CA ARG A 236 5.50 -6.93 -9.28
C ARG A 236 4.21 -7.59 -8.81
N GLU A 237 4.30 -8.81 -8.30
CA GLU A 237 3.14 -9.54 -7.76
C GLU A 237 2.56 -8.88 -6.50
N ILE A 238 3.41 -8.26 -5.67
CA ILE A 238 2.97 -7.62 -4.42
C ILE A 238 2.22 -6.32 -4.70
N ILE A 239 2.77 -5.45 -5.55
CA ILE A 239 2.22 -4.12 -5.84
C ILE A 239 1.13 -4.19 -6.94
N ASN A 240 1.02 -5.31 -7.64
CA ASN A 240 0.13 -5.47 -8.80
C ASN A 240 0.39 -4.40 -9.88
N GLN A 241 1.67 -4.07 -10.06
CA GLN A 241 2.16 -3.16 -11.10
C GLN A 241 3.20 -3.91 -11.95
N THR A 242 3.07 -3.78 -13.27
CA THR A 242 3.93 -4.48 -14.22
C THR A 242 5.29 -3.79 -14.39
N ASN A 243 5.31 -2.46 -14.29
CA ASN A 243 6.50 -1.63 -14.50
C ASN A 243 6.71 -0.68 -13.32
N PHE A 244 7.92 -0.67 -12.79
CA PHE A 244 8.39 0.32 -11.82
C PHE A 244 9.89 0.53 -12.00
N PRO A 245 10.42 1.74 -11.71
CA PRO A 245 11.85 1.98 -11.72
C PRO A 245 12.57 1.18 -10.64
N GLU A 246 13.67 0.53 -11.02
CA GLU A 246 14.58 -0.14 -10.09
C GLU A 246 15.96 0.53 -10.13
N PHE A 247 16.54 0.67 -8.95
CA PHE A 247 17.84 1.27 -8.77
C PHE A 247 18.72 0.38 -7.91
N TYR A 248 20.01 0.37 -8.20
CA TYR A 248 21.00 -0.39 -7.46
C TYR A 248 22.10 0.58 -7.01
N ILE A 249 22.37 0.57 -5.72
CA ILE A 249 23.40 1.42 -5.14
C ILE A 249 24.27 0.57 -4.21
N ASP A 250 25.57 0.71 -4.41
CA ASP A 250 26.54 0.23 -3.44
C ASP A 250 26.63 1.27 -2.32
N CYS A 251 26.08 0.89 -1.17
CA CYS A 251 25.94 1.76 -0.01
C CYS A 251 27.15 1.69 0.93
N ASP A 252 28.33 1.31 0.41
CA ASP A 252 29.59 1.35 1.15
C ASP A 252 30.15 2.79 1.28
N ILE A 253 29.28 3.74 1.63
CA ILE A 253 29.54 5.19 1.67
C ILE A 253 30.44 5.57 2.86
N LEU A 254 30.63 4.64 3.80
CA LEU A 254 31.48 4.81 4.98
C LEU A 254 32.97 4.50 4.72
N ASN A 255 33.28 3.86 3.59
CA ASN A 255 34.66 3.59 3.25
C ASN A 255 35.33 4.88 2.79
N ASN A 256 36.18 5.45 3.66
CA ASN A 256 37.05 6.60 3.37
C ASN A 256 38.11 6.32 2.27
N ASN A 257 38.06 5.15 1.63
CA ASN A 257 38.93 4.84 0.51
C ASN A 257 38.31 5.40 -0.77
N PRO A 258 39.04 6.24 -1.53
CA PRO A 258 38.53 6.79 -2.77
C PRO A 258 38.38 5.65 -3.79
N TYR A 259 37.14 5.33 -4.16
CA TYR A 259 36.82 4.45 -5.27
C TYR A 259 36.05 5.26 -6.32
N PRO A 260 36.72 6.11 -7.13
CA PRO A 260 36.06 7.13 -7.94
C PRO A 260 35.02 6.56 -8.91
N ILE A 261 35.22 5.34 -9.41
CA ILE A 261 34.25 4.65 -10.27
C ILE A 261 32.99 4.26 -9.49
N ARG A 262 33.13 3.67 -8.30
CA ARG A 262 31.98 3.33 -7.44
C ARG A 262 31.22 4.58 -7.02
N ASP A 263 31.94 5.62 -6.59
CA ASP A 263 31.37 6.89 -6.17
C ASP A 263 30.59 7.54 -7.33
N CYS A 264 31.16 7.52 -8.54
CA CYS A 264 30.50 8.01 -9.74
C CYS A 264 29.20 7.23 -10.03
N ILE A 265 29.20 5.90 -9.91
CA ILE A 265 28.01 5.07 -10.10
C ILE A 265 26.94 5.45 -9.05
N ALA A 266 27.32 5.50 -7.77
CA ALA A 266 26.40 5.81 -6.67
C ALA A 266 25.79 7.21 -6.82
N HIS A 267 26.61 8.23 -7.08
CA HIS A 267 26.14 9.60 -7.29
C HIS A 267 25.24 9.73 -8.52
N ASN A 268 25.56 9.05 -9.62
CA ASN A 268 24.71 9.08 -10.81
C ASN A 268 23.40 8.28 -10.61
N THR A 269 23.39 7.23 -9.81
CA THR A 269 22.16 6.55 -9.39
C THR A 269 21.27 7.49 -8.55
N ILE A 270 21.83 8.22 -7.60
CA ILE A 270 21.10 9.22 -6.81
C ILE A 270 20.53 10.32 -7.71
N TRP A 271 21.35 10.84 -8.63
CA TRP A 271 20.91 11.80 -9.64
C TRP A 271 19.71 11.27 -10.42
N LYS A 272 19.74 10.02 -10.92
CA LYS A 272 18.63 9.39 -11.65
C LYS A 272 17.34 9.30 -10.81
N ILE A 273 17.46 9.06 -9.51
CA ILE A 273 16.34 8.97 -8.56
C ILE A 273 15.74 10.36 -8.30
N LEU A 274 16.58 11.36 -8.01
CA LEU A 274 16.11 12.71 -7.73
C LEU A 274 15.56 13.40 -8.97
N GLN A 275 16.17 13.16 -10.13
CA GLN A 275 15.65 13.61 -11.43
C GLN A 275 14.27 12.98 -11.71
N LEU A 276 14.10 11.69 -11.42
CA LEU A 276 12.80 11.02 -11.50
C LEU A 276 11.78 11.71 -10.59
N ALA A 277 12.14 11.96 -9.33
CA ALA A 277 11.25 12.64 -8.39
C ALA A 277 10.86 14.05 -8.88
N ALA A 278 11.81 14.84 -9.37
CA ALA A 278 11.56 16.19 -9.86
C ALA A 278 10.71 16.23 -11.13
N PHE A 279 10.78 15.19 -11.96
CA PHE A 279 9.97 15.04 -13.16
C PHE A 279 8.51 14.65 -12.86
N ASN A 280 8.26 14.01 -11.73
CA ASN A 280 6.95 13.50 -11.38
C ASN A 280 6.08 14.59 -10.76
N GLU A 281 4.81 14.62 -11.19
CA GLU A 281 3.82 15.45 -10.52
C GLU A 281 3.59 14.96 -9.09
N PRO A 282 3.59 15.88 -8.12
CA PRO A 282 3.36 15.52 -6.74
C PRO A 282 1.89 15.14 -6.52
N VAL A 283 1.65 14.04 -5.82
CA VAL A 283 0.32 13.48 -5.58
C VAL A 283 -0.05 13.62 -4.12
N ALA A 284 -1.21 14.23 -3.84
CA ALA A 284 -1.73 14.33 -2.48
C ALA A 284 -1.99 12.93 -1.90
N VAL A 285 -1.53 12.67 -0.68
CA VAL A 285 -1.89 11.46 0.04
C VAL A 285 -3.32 11.60 0.56
N PRO A 286 -4.23 10.63 0.31
CA PRO A 286 -5.60 10.70 0.81
C PRO A 286 -5.60 10.90 2.33
N SER A 287 -6.20 12.00 2.79
CA SER A 287 -6.18 12.40 4.20
C SER A 287 -7.44 12.04 4.98
N SER A 288 -8.55 11.75 4.29
CA SER A 288 -9.87 11.52 4.92
C SER A 288 -10.29 10.06 4.99
N ILE A 289 -9.80 9.20 4.09
CA ILE A 289 -10.24 7.80 3.96
C ILE A 289 -9.01 6.88 3.91
N MET A 290 -9.09 5.76 4.62
CA MET A 290 -8.10 4.69 4.59
C MET A 290 -8.76 3.37 4.23
N ASN A 291 -8.12 2.58 3.38
CA ASN A 291 -8.59 1.25 3.05
C ASN A 291 -8.16 0.23 4.12
N LYS A 292 -9.05 -0.72 4.39
CA LYS A 292 -8.75 -1.87 5.24
C LYS A 292 -7.69 -2.72 4.57
N THR A 293 -6.66 -3.10 5.32
CA THR A 293 -5.61 -4.00 4.83
C THR A 293 -6.18 -5.40 4.60
N HIS A 294 -5.50 -6.21 3.79
CA HIS A 294 -5.90 -7.62 3.59
C HIS A 294 -6.16 -8.37 4.91
N SER A 295 -5.29 -8.19 5.91
CA SER A 295 -5.43 -8.81 7.23
C SER A 295 -6.71 -8.40 7.96
N MET A 296 -7.11 -7.13 7.87
CA MET A 296 -8.37 -6.66 8.44
C MET A 296 -9.57 -7.29 7.73
N LYS A 297 -9.52 -7.38 6.40
CA LYS A 297 -10.59 -7.99 5.59
C LYS A 297 -10.79 -9.48 5.90
N VAL A 298 -9.71 -10.20 6.19
CA VAL A 298 -9.78 -11.62 6.62
C VAL A 298 -10.53 -11.74 7.95
N ILE A 299 -10.20 -10.89 8.93
CA ILE A 299 -10.91 -10.87 10.22
C ILE A 299 -12.37 -10.48 10.03
N ASP A 300 -12.65 -9.43 9.25
CA ASP A 300 -14.01 -9.02 8.94
C ASP A 300 -14.82 -10.14 8.28
N ALA A 301 -14.23 -10.91 7.36
CA ALA A 301 -14.89 -12.05 6.73
C ALA A 301 -15.28 -13.14 7.76
N LEU A 302 -14.40 -13.44 8.72
CA LEU A 302 -14.70 -14.40 9.80
C LEU A 302 -15.82 -13.89 10.71
N LEU A 303 -15.81 -12.60 11.04
CA LEU A 303 -16.88 -11.99 11.82
C LEU A 303 -18.20 -11.98 11.05
N ILE A 304 -18.17 -11.70 9.75
CA ILE A 304 -19.35 -11.73 8.88
C ILE A 304 -20.01 -13.11 8.92
N CYS A 305 -19.23 -14.19 8.80
CA CYS A 305 -19.76 -15.55 8.93
C CYS A 305 -20.42 -15.77 10.30
N LYS A 306 -19.74 -15.43 11.40
CA LYS A 306 -20.27 -15.58 12.76
C LYS A 306 -21.61 -14.86 12.95
N TYR A 307 -21.74 -13.62 12.46
CA TYR A 307 -22.97 -12.85 12.65
C TYR A 307 -24.10 -13.31 11.72
N ARG A 308 -23.79 -13.87 10.55
CA ARG A 308 -24.80 -14.57 9.72
C ARG A 308 -25.36 -15.80 10.43
N ASP A 309 -24.54 -16.53 11.17
CA ASP A 309 -25.00 -17.67 11.97
C ASP A 309 -25.91 -17.22 13.12
N ILE A 310 -25.56 -16.13 13.81
CA ILE A 310 -26.39 -15.53 14.86
C ILE A 310 -27.75 -15.11 14.29
N LEU A 311 -27.76 -14.41 13.15
CA LEU A 311 -29.00 -14.00 12.49
C LEU A 311 -29.85 -15.21 12.07
N SER A 312 -29.22 -16.26 11.55
CA SER A 312 -29.91 -17.50 11.19
C SER A 312 -30.51 -18.21 12.41
N ALA A 313 -29.79 -18.22 13.54
CA ALA A 313 -30.30 -18.77 14.80
C ALA A 313 -31.46 -17.94 15.37
N MET A 314 -31.38 -16.60 15.29
CA MET A 314 -32.49 -15.72 15.65
C MET A 314 -33.72 -16.00 14.77
N ASP A 315 -33.52 -16.17 13.47
CA ASP A 315 -34.60 -16.50 12.52
C ASP A 315 -35.29 -17.82 12.88
N MET A 316 -34.52 -18.84 13.22
CA MET A 316 -35.05 -20.12 13.70
C MET A 316 -35.79 -19.96 15.04
N ALA A 317 -35.25 -19.21 16.00
CA ALA A 317 -35.88 -19.00 17.30
C ALA A 317 -37.21 -18.23 17.19
N ILE A 318 -37.27 -17.23 16.31
CA ILE A 318 -38.49 -16.47 16.03
C ILE A 318 -39.56 -17.39 15.43
N ARG A 319 -39.17 -18.25 14.48
CA ARG A 319 -40.07 -19.26 13.88
C ARG A 319 -40.66 -20.19 14.93
N VAL A 320 -39.82 -20.78 15.77
CA VAL A 320 -40.24 -21.76 16.79
C VAL A 320 -41.17 -21.14 17.86
N LYS A 321 -40.90 -19.91 18.32
CA LYS A 321 -41.67 -19.30 19.43
C LYS A 321 -43.00 -18.66 19.02
N TRP A 322 -43.18 -18.29 17.74
CA TRP A 322 -44.24 -17.37 17.35
C TRP A 322 -45.11 -17.85 16.18
N VAL A 323 -45.47 -19.14 16.17
CA VAL A 323 -46.14 -19.85 15.06
C VAL A 323 -47.38 -19.14 14.45
N LYS A 324 -48.09 -18.26 15.18
CA LYS A 324 -49.22 -17.47 14.64
C LYS A 324 -48.87 -16.05 14.16
N ILE A 325 -47.79 -15.47 14.65
CA ILE A 325 -47.25 -14.15 14.28
C ILE A 325 -46.09 -14.29 13.25
N GLU A 326 -45.72 -15.55 13.00
CA GLU A 326 -44.49 -16.07 12.38
C GLU A 326 -44.19 -15.51 10.99
N GLN A 327 -45.20 -15.50 10.10
CA GLN A 327 -44.96 -15.21 8.70
C GLN A 327 -44.80 -13.71 8.45
N THR A 328 -45.58 -12.87 9.13
CA THR A 328 -45.53 -11.42 8.94
C THR A 328 -44.25 -10.85 9.52
N LEU A 329 -43.89 -11.22 10.76
CA LEU A 329 -42.63 -10.77 11.36
C LEU A 329 -41.40 -11.29 10.62
N PHE A 330 -41.38 -12.56 10.22
CA PHE A 330 -40.27 -13.09 9.45
C PHE A 330 -40.12 -12.36 8.10
N LYS A 331 -41.23 -12.09 7.40
CA LYS A 331 -41.22 -11.31 6.15
C LYS A 331 -40.73 -9.89 6.38
N MET A 332 -41.22 -9.20 7.42
CA MET A 332 -40.76 -7.86 7.77
C MET A 332 -39.25 -7.84 8.02
N PHE A 333 -38.76 -8.74 8.85
CA PHE A 333 -37.34 -8.77 9.16
C PHE A 333 -36.46 -9.14 7.97
N LYS A 334 -36.95 -10.01 7.09
CA LYS A 334 -36.27 -10.31 5.84
C LYS A 334 -36.19 -9.08 4.95
N LEU A 335 -37.29 -8.34 4.79
CA LEU A 335 -37.31 -7.11 4.01
C LEU A 335 -36.37 -6.04 4.59
N GLU A 336 -36.32 -5.89 5.91
CA GLU A 336 -35.38 -4.97 6.56
C GLU A 336 -33.93 -5.35 6.31
N ALA A 337 -33.62 -6.65 6.39
CA ALA A 337 -32.30 -7.18 6.03
C ALA A 337 -31.94 -6.86 4.57
N ASP A 338 -32.87 -7.14 3.66
CA ASP A 338 -32.71 -6.91 2.22
C ASP A 338 -32.53 -5.41 1.91
N ILE A 339 -33.29 -4.52 2.57
CA ILE A 339 -33.14 -3.05 2.49
C ILE A 339 -31.75 -2.61 2.96
N ILE A 340 -31.31 -3.07 4.14
CA ILE A 340 -30.02 -2.71 4.72
C ILE A 340 -28.87 -3.15 3.80
N GLN A 341 -28.91 -4.40 3.32
CA GLN A 341 -27.90 -4.95 2.42
C GLN A 341 -27.89 -4.23 1.07
N THR A 342 -29.07 -3.89 0.53
CA THR A 342 -29.20 -3.16 -0.73
C THR A 342 -28.66 -1.73 -0.60
N ASN A 343 -29.02 -1.02 0.47
CA ASN A 343 -28.50 0.32 0.78
C ASN A 343 -26.97 0.31 0.91
N ALA A 344 -26.41 -0.68 1.59
CA ALA A 344 -24.96 -0.84 1.72
C ALA A 344 -24.28 -0.99 0.36
N ARG A 345 -24.81 -1.90 -0.48
CA ARG A 345 -24.26 -2.14 -1.81
C ARG A 345 -24.39 -0.92 -2.71
N MET A 346 -25.53 -0.21 -2.64
CA MET A 346 -25.73 1.07 -3.32
C MET A 346 -24.69 2.12 -2.89
N ALA A 347 -24.39 2.23 -1.60
CA ALA A 347 -23.37 3.15 -1.09
C ALA A 347 -21.97 2.80 -1.62
N THR A 348 -21.61 1.51 -1.63
CA THR A 348 -20.34 1.04 -2.21
C THR A 348 -20.23 1.35 -3.71
N LEU A 349 -21.32 1.19 -4.47
CA LEU A 349 -21.34 1.52 -5.90
C LEU A 349 -21.23 3.03 -6.15
N LEU A 350 -21.86 3.86 -5.31
CA LEU A 350 -21.71 5.32 -5.37
C LEU A 350 -20.26 5.72 -5.09
N GLU A 351 -19.66 5.23 -4.01
CA GLU A 351 -18.25 5.50 -3.70
C GLU A 351 -17.32 5.02 -4.83
N PHE A 352 -17.58 3.83 -5.37
CA PHE A 352 -16.85 3.26 -6.50
C PHE A 352 -16.91 4.15 -7.75
N THR A 353 -18.10 4.67 -8.10
CA THR A 353 -18.31 5.50 -9.28
C THR A 353 -17.78 6.92 -9.08
N GLU A 354 -18.05 7.55 -7.94
CA GLU A 354 -17.57 8.89 -7.60
C GLU A 354 -16.04 8.97 -7.57
N SER A 355 -15.38 7.98 -6.95
CA SER A 355 -13.90 7.90 -6.90
C SER A 355 -13.24 7.67 -8.28
N ARG A 356 -14.01 7.25 -9.29
CA ARG A 356 -13.52 6.95 -10.66
C ARG A 356 -14.00 7.94 -11.72
N ARG A 357 -15.03 8.75 -11.44
CA ARG A 357 -15.57 9.79 -12.34
C ARG A 357 -14.73 11.07 -12.37
N THR A 358 -13.61 11.10 -11.66
CA THR A 358 -12.72 12.27 -11.66
C THR A 358 -12.04 12.44 -13.02
N THR A 359 -11.71 13.70 -13.35
CA THR A 359 -10.90 14.05 -14.53
C THR A 359 -9.40 13.89 -14.28
N ASP A 360 -9.05 13.26 -13.17
CA ASP A 360 -7.65 13.10 -12.81
C ASP A 360 -6.95 12.15 -13.79
N LEU A 361 -5.69 12.45 -14.04
CA LEU A 361 -4.84 11.65 -14.89
C LEU A 361 -4.42 10.36 -14.16
N TRP A 362 -4.58 9.25 -14.85
CA TRP A 362 -4.16 7.91 -14.44
C TRP A 362 -3.01 7.46 -15.34
N LEU A 363 -1.88 7.12 -14.71
CA LEU A 363 -0.71 6.58 -15.41
C LEU A 363 -1.03 5.16 -15.92
N ILE A 364 -1.11 5.00 -17.23
CA ILE A 364 -1.38 3.70 -17.87
C ILE A 364 -0.11 3.03 -18.39
N HIS A 365 0.94 3.83 -18.61
CA HIS A 365 2.23 3.35 -19.07
C HIS A 365 3.32 4.24 -18.54
N GLU A 366 4.32 3.63 -17.91
CA GLU A 366 5.58 4.25 -17.56
C GLU A 366 6.67 3.36 -18.11
N GLU A 367 7.56 3.97 -18.88
CA GLU A 367 8.71 3.26 -19.39
C GLU A 367 9.91 4.18 -19.48
N ARG A 368 11.00 3.65 -18.95
CA ARG A 368 12.25 4.35 -18.84
C ARG A 368 13.34 3.50 -19.49
N TYR A 369 13.97 4.07 -20.51
CA TYR A 369 15.18 3.55 -21.11
C TYR A 369 16.34 4.40 -20.63
N ASP A 370 17.11 3.82 -19.72
CA ASP A 370 18.45 4.30 -19.44
C ASP A 370 19.36 3.74 -20.55
N GLN A 371 19.83 4.61 -21.44
CA GLN A 371 20.58 4.24 -22.65
C GLN A 371 22.01 3.77 -22.36
N ASP A 372 22.35 3.57 -21.09
CA ASP A 372 23.64 3.02 -20.67
C ASP A 372 23.82 1.55 -21.12
N ARG A 373 22.74 0.85 -21.50
CA ARG A 373 22.78 -0.59 -21.86
C ARG A 373 22.80 -0.94 -23.35
N ASP A 374 22.18 -0.15 -24.23
CA ASP A 374 21.92 -0.58 -25.62
C ASP A 374 22.48 0.42 -26.65
N ARG A 375 23.80 0.39 -26.86
CA ARG A 375 24.48 1.18 -27.90
C ARG A 375 24.10 0.79 -29.33
N GLU A 376 23.67 -0.46 -29.58
CA GLU A 376 23.29 -0.90 -30.93
C GLU A 376 22.14 -0.06 -31.52
N VAL A 377 21.22 0.39 -30.67
CA VAL A 377 20.08 1.24 -31.06
C VAL A 377 20.51 2.63 -31.53
N LEU A 378 21.64 3.16 -31.02
CA LEU A 378 22.16 4.49 -31.39
C LEU A 378 22.98 4.50 -32.70
N SER A 379 23.35 3.32 -33.22
CA SER A 379 24.01 3.18 -34.52
C SER A 379 23.03 3.15 -35.70
N ALA A 380 21.74 2.91 -35.43
CA ALA A 380 20.71 2.86 -36.46
C ALA A 380 20.43 4.27 -37.02
N THR A 381 20.51 4.41 -38.33
CA THR A 381 20.03 5.58 -39.08
C THR A 381 18.51 5.75 -39.04
N GLU A 382 17.80 4.79 -38.46
CA GLU A 382 16.35 4.73 -38.44
C GLU A 382 15.78 5.33 -37.14
N PRO A 383 14.63 6.01 -37.20
CA PRO A 383 13.97 6.46 -36.00
C PRO A 383 13.60 5.28 -35.09
N LEU A 384 13.86 5.41 -33.79
CA LEU A 384 13.36 4.44 -32.82
C LEU A 384 11.82 4.50 -32.86
N THR A 385 11.22 3.42 -33.34
CA THR A 385 9.78 3.21 -33.32
C THR A 385 9.47 2.38 -32.10
N MET A 386 8.68 2.93 -31.18
CA MET A 386 8.18 2.16 -30.06
C MET A 386 6.69 1.88 -30.29
N GLU A 387 6.32 0.61 -30.18
CA GLU A 387 4.94 0.16 -30.37
C GLU A 387 4.38 -0.36 -29.06
N PHE A 388 3.24 0.17 -28.65
CA PHE A 388 2.54 -0.31 -27.47
C PHE A 388 1.13 -0.73 -27.84
N SER A 389 0.85 -2.01 -27.67
CA SER A 389 -0.51 -2.51 -27.69
C SER A 389 -1.13 -2.28 -26.32
N SER A 390 -2.04 -1.32 -26.19
CA SER A 390 -2.95 -1.26 -25.06
C SER A 390 -4.38 -1.43 -25.55
N GLU A 391 -5.20 -2.14 -24.76
CA GLU A 391 -6.64 -2.17 -24.96
C GLU A 391 -7.20 -0.77 -24.68
N ILE A 392 -7.28 0.01 -25.76
CA ILE A 392 -8.03 1.25 -25.96
C ILE A 392 -7.95 2.25 -24.79
N TYR A 393 -6.99 3.17 -24.90
CA TYR A 393 -7.02 4.45 -24.19
C TYR A 393 -6.82 5.60 -25.18
N VAL A 394 -7.70 6.61 -25.13
CA VAL A 394 -7.40 7.92 -25.73
C VAL A 394 -6.31 8.52 -24.84
N ILE A 395 -5.12 8.70 -25.38
CA ILE A 395 -4.01 9.28 -24.64
C ILE A 395 -4.33 10.77 -24.41
N ASP A 396 -4.43 11.17 -23.14
CA ASP A 396 -4.76 12.55 -22.77
C ASP A 396 -3.51 13.39 -22.55
N GLN A 397 -2.44 12.77 -22.05
CA GLN A 397 -1.15 13.44 -21.89
C GLN A 397 0.00 12.47 -22.08
N VAL A 398 1.06 12.96 -22.73
CA VAL A 398 2.39 12.32 -22.74
C VAL A 398 3.36 13.28 -22.09
N LYS A 399 4.15 12.77 -21.13
CA LYS A 399 5.26 13.52 -20.54
C LYS A 399 6.57 12.85 -20.92
N THR A 400 7.53 13.66 -21.35
CA THR A 400 8.88 13.23 -21.66
C THR A 400 9.90 14.01 -20.86
N LEU A 401 10.87 13.32 -20.26
CA LEU A 401 11.96 13.95 -19.50
C LEU A 401 12.90 14.79 -20.40
N VAL A 402 12.90 14.51 -21.70
CA VAL A 402 13.61 15.31 -22.70
C VAL A 402 12.58 16.19 -23.42
N ASN A 403 12.68 17.50 -23.25
CA ASN A 403 11.74 18.51 -23.77
C ASN A 403 11.67 18.62 -25.31
N ASN A 404 12.51 17.88 -26.03
CA ASN A 404 12.68 17.99 -27.47
C ASN A 404 12.23 16.71 -28.22
N ILE A 405 11.29 15.95 -27.65
CA ILE A 405 10.74 14.78 -28.32
C ILE A 405 9.46 15.19 -29.07
N ASP A 406 9.55 15.27 -30.38
CA ASP A 406 8.38 15.44 -31.25
C ASP A 406 7.66 14.09 -31.39
N ILE A 407 6.41 14.01 -30.90
CA ILE A 407 5.54 12.86 -31.14
C ILE A 407 4.93 13.04 -32.53
N ILE A 408 5.47 12.33 -33.51
CA ILE A 408 5.17 12.58 -34.93
C ILE A 408 3.79 12.05 -35.35
N ASN A 409 3.29 10.93 -34.78
CA ASN A 409 1.94 10.42 -35.07
C ASN A 409 1.40 9.52 -33.94
N THR A 410 0.09 9.56 -33.69
CA THR A 410 -0.64 8.51 -32.96
C THR A 410 -1.53 7.77 -33.96
N GLU A 411 -1.20 6.53 -34.30
CA GLU A 411 -1.98 5.72 -35.25
C GLU A 411 -2.80 4.65 -34.53
N GLY A 412 -4.11 4.59 -34.77
CA GLY A 412 -4.95 3.55 -34.17
C GLY A 412 -6.27 3.37 -34.90
N GLY A 413 -6.57 2.12 -35.27
CA GLY A 413 -7.89 1.71 -35.77
C GLY A 413 -8.86 1.39 -34.64
N GLU A 414 -10.11 1.05 -35.00
CA GLU A 414 -11.12 0.59 -34.04
C GLU A 414 -10.63 -0.68 -33.32
N GLY A 415 -10.43 -0.60 -32.00
CA GLY A 415 -10.15 -1.74 -31.13
C GLY A 415 -8.74 -1.81 -30.55
N LYS A 416 -7.72 -1.23 -31.20
CA LYS A 416 -6.34 -1.15 -30.68
C LYS A 416 -5.72 0.17 -31.10
N LYS A 417 -5.48 1.05 -30.13
CA LYS A 417 -4.70 2.26 -30.35
C LYS A 417 -3.26 1.94 -30.02
N TYR A 418 -2.40 2.02 -31.03
CA TYR A 418 -0.97 2.00 -30.84
C TYR A 418 -0.54 3.47 -30.76
N TRP A 419 0.51 3.75 -30.02
CA TRP A 419 1.23 5.00 -30.21
C TRP A 419 2.59 4.64 -30.79
N LYS A 420 3.02 5.44 -31.76
CA LYS A 420 4.29 5.31 -32.45
C LYS A 420 4.98 6.66 -32.36
N ALA A 421 5.88 6.82 -31.39
CA ALA A 421 6.76 7.98 -31.40
C ALA A 421 7.98 7.70 -32.27
N THR A 422 8.44 8.76 -32.94
CA THR A 422 9.59 8.75 -33.84
C THR A 422 10.55 9.79 -33.29
N PHE A 423 11.67 9.36 -32.71
CA PHE A 423 12.60 10.25 -32.01
C PHE A 423 13.64 10.83 -32.99
N GLN A 424 13.87 12.15 -32.96
CA GLN A 424 14.88 12.80 -33.81
C GLN A 424 16.32 12.46 -33.35
N LYS A 425 17.23 12.35 -34.34
CA LYS A 425 18.65 12.03 -34.14
C LYS A 425 19.38 13.14 -33.36
N GLY A 426 20.21 12.76 -32.39
CA GLY A 426 21.10 13.69 -31.66
C GLY A 426 20.56 14.24 -30.33
N LEU A 427 19.33 13.92 -29.96
CA LEU A 427 18.67 14.36 -28.73
C LEU A 427 19.09 13.58 -27.47
N PHE A 428 19.67 12.41 -27.67
CA PHE A 428 20.00 11.45 -26.62
C PHE A 428 21.35 11.69 -25.92
N ARG A 429 21.91 12.91 -26.02
CA ARG A 429 23.18 13.24 -25.34
C ARG A 429 23.10 13.09 -23.81
N SER A 430 21.89 13.10 -23.24
CA SER A 430 21.62 12.96 -21.80
C SER A 430 21.13 11.56 -21.35
N GLY A 431 21.15 10.54 -22.22
CA GLY A 431 21.16 9.12 -21.81
C GLY A 431 19.92 8.54 -21.13
N VAL A 432 18.83 9.28 -20.95
CA VAL A 432 17.59 8.76 -20.33
C VAL A 432 16.37 9.18 -21.14
N LEU A 433 15.71 8.21 -21.76
CA LEU A 433 14.35 8.37 -22.29
C LEU A 433 13.38 7.93 -21.20
N HIS A 434 12.48 8.81 -20.78
CA HIS A 434 11.41 8.45 -19.87
C HIS A 434 10.08 8.94 -20.45
N VAL A 435 9.18 8.00 -20.73
CA VAL A 435 7.85 8.27 -21.28
C VAL A 435 6.80 7.88 -20.26
N LYS A 436 5.89 8.81 -19.99
CA LYS A 436 4.68 8.57 -19.20
C LYS A 436 3.45 8.88 -20.01
N ILE A 437 2.49 7.97 -19.96
CA ILE A 437 1.25 8.08 -20.70
C ILE A 437 0.10 8.07 -19.72
N TYR A 438 -0.72 9.09 -19.83
CA TYR A 438 -1.86 9.29 -18.96
C TYR A 438 -3.17 9.23 -19.74
N ILE A 439 -4.20 8.75 -19.05
CA ILE A 439 -5.59 8.90 -19.45
C ILE A 439 -6.40 9.42 -18.26
N GLU A 440 -7.46 10.18 -18.49
CA GLU A 440 -8.47 10.48 -17.48
C GLU A 440 -9.06 9.19 -16.87
N LYS A 441 -9.12 9.14 -15.52
CA LYS A 441 -9.64 8.00 -14.76
C LYS A 441 -11.05 7.58 -15.22
N ARG A 442 -11.93 8.56 -15.48
CA ARG A 442 -13.30 8.30 -15.99
C ARG A 442 -13.32 7.56 -17.33
N LYS A 443 -12.33 7.79 -18.21
CA LYS A 443 -12.24 7.11 -19.51
C LYS A 443 -11.67 5.70 -19.34
N ARG A 444 -10.67 5.53 -18.45
CA ARG A 444 -10.11 4.21 -18.09
C ARG A 444 -11.17 3.25 -17.56
N TYR A 445 -12.05 3.75 -16.72
CA TYR A 445 -13.08 2.95 -16.05
C TYR A 445 -14.47 3.16 -16.64
N ALA A 446 -14.60 3.67 -17.87
CA ALA A 446 -15.90 4.06 -18.43
C ALA A 446 -16.90 2.89 -18.42
N LYS A 447 -16.45 1.70 -18.81
CA LYS A 447 -17.28 0.49 -18.85
C LYS A 447 -17.66 0.01 -17.45
N GLU A 448 -16.71 0.02 -16.52
CA GLU A 448 -16.94 -0.36 -15.13
C GLU A 448 -17.87 0.62 -14.42
N ILE A 449 -17.76 1.93 -14.71
CA ILE A 449 -18.66 2.98 -14.22
C ILE A 449 -20.07 2.75 -14.77
N GLU A 450 -20.23 2.52 -16.08
CA GLU A 450 -21.53 2.26 -16.70
C GLU A 450 -22.20 1.00 -16.13
N GLN A 451 -21.43 -0.07 -15.91
CA GLN A 451 -21.91 -1.29 -15.25
C GLN A 451 -22.34 -1.02 -13.80
N ALA A 452 -21.53 -0.29 -13.04
CA ALA A 452 -21.83 0.07 -11.65
C ALA A 452 -23.06 0.99 -11.55
N ASP A 453 -23.23 1.95 -12.46
CA ASP A 453 -24.40 2.82 -12.55
C ASP A 453 -25.67 2.03 -12.87
N SER A 454 -25.58 1.12 -13.84
CA SER A 454 -26.70 0.24 -14.23
C SER A 454 -27.13 -0.65 -13.06
N GLU A 455 -26.16 -1.23 -12.34
CA GLU A 455 -26.43 -2.00 -11.14
C GLU A 455 -27.03 -1.14 -10.02
N TYR A 456 -26.51 0.08 -9.81
CA TYR A 456 -27.04 1.00 -8.81
C TYR A 456 -28.51 1.34 -9.08
N GLN A 457 -28.90 1.62 -10.34
CA GLN A 457 -30.30 1.90 -10.69
C GLN A 457 -31.19 0.68 -10.45
N ARG A 458 -30.72 -0.53 -10.79
CA ARG A 458 -31.43 -1.78 -10.51
C ARG A 458 -31.68 -1.95 -9.01
N LEU A 459 -30.63 -1.79 -8.19
CA LEU A 459 -30.71 -1.92 -6.73
C LEU A 459 -31.60 -0.83 -6.12
N LYS A 460 -31.60 0.40 -6.66
CA LYS A 460 -32.47 1.48 -6.22
C LYS A 460 -33.96 1.16 -6.42
N GLN A 461 -34.31 0.55 -7.56
CA GLN A 461 -35.68 0.09 -7.82
C GLN A 461 -36.07 -1.05 -6.88
N GLU A 462 -35.19 -2.04 -6.72
CA GLU A 462 -35.37 -3.19 -5.83
C GLU A 462 -35.58 -2.74 -4.38
N ASN A 463 -34.77 -1.80 -3.89
CA ASN A 463 -34.90 -1.21 -2.56
C ASN A 463 -36.24 -0.48 -2.37
N GLY A 464 -36.71 0.24 -3.39
CA GLY A 464 -38.02 0.92 -3.35
C GLY A 464 -39.17 -0.07 -3.19
N ILE A 465 -39.10 -1.23 -3.86
CA ILE A 465 -40.08 -2.32 -3.70
C ILE A 465 -40.03 -2.85 -2.26
N PHE A 466 -38.84 -3.14 -1.73
CA PHE A 466 -38.71 -3.65 -0.37
C PHE A 466 -39.24 -2.68 0.69
N GLN A 467 -38.98 -1.38 0.53
CA GLN A 467 -39.49 -0.34 1.43
C GLN A 467 -41.02 -0.27 1.41
N GLN A 468 -41.63 -0.31 0.22
CA GLN A 468 -43.08 -0.29 0.07
C GLN A 468 -43.72 -1.55 0.68
N ASP A 469 -43.16 -2.73 0.41
CA ASP A 469 -43.64 -4.00 0.99
C ASP A 469 -43.53 -3.99 2.52
N LEU A 470 -42.42 -3.46 3.06
CA LEU A 470 -42.23 -3.32 4.50
C LEU A 470 -43.25 -2.37 5.11
N GLU A 471 -43.52 -1.23 4.48
CA GLU A 471 -44.51 -0.26 4.96
C GLU A 471 -45.92 -0.87 5.00
N LEU A 472 -46.33 -1.57 3.92
CA LEU A 472 -47.61 -2.28 3.87
C LEU A 472 -47.72 -3.35 4.96
N LEU A 473 -46.65 -4.13 5.17
CA LEU A 473 -46.59 -5.12 6.25
C LEU A 473 -46.69 -4.46 7.63
N MET A 474 -45.98 -3.35 7.86
CA MET A 474 -46.04 -2.59 9.11
C MET A 474 -47.44 -2.03 9.38
N GLN A 475 -48.11 -1.46 8.38
CA GLN A 475 -49.48 -0.96 8.51
C GLN A 475 -50.49 -2.08 8.85
N SER A 476 -50.28 -3.28 8.30
CA SER A 476 -51.10 -4.46 8.59
C SER A 476 -50.84 -5.05 9.99
N PHE A 477 -49.67 -4.76 10.57
CA PHE A 477 -49.17 -5.38 11.79
C PHE A 477 -49.25 -4.41 12.99
N LYS A 478 -50.47 -4.16 13.48
CA LYS A 478 -50.76 -3.25 14.62
C LYS A 478 -50.49 -3.83 16.02
N ILE A 479 -49.75 -4.94 16.16
CA ILE A 479 -49.54 -5.61 17.46
C ILE A 479 -48.15 -5.30 18.02
N THR A 480 -48.13 -4.45 19.05
CA THR A 480 -46.98 -3.96 19.82
C THR A 480 -46.73 -4.85 21.04
N SER A 481 -46.02 -5.97 20.85
CA SER A 481 -45.29 -6.57 21.98
C SER A 481 -43.96 -5.86 22.12
N LYS A 482 -43.62 -5.33 23.31
CA LYS A 482 -42.30 -4.75 23.60
C LYS A 482 -41.16 -5.70 23.20
N GLU A 483 -41.38 -7.01 23.35
CA GLU A 483 -40.41 -8.05 22.99
C GLU A 483 -40.15 -8.13 21.48
N ILE A 484 -41.16 -7.89 20.63
CA ILE A 484 -41.00 -7.86 19.18
C ILE A 484 -40.16 -6.66 18.77
N HIS A 485 -40.40 -5.49 19.35
CA HIS A 485 -39.59 -4.29 19.09
C HIS A 485 -38.15 -4.48 19.56
N ARG A 486 -37.95 -5.14 20.70
CA ARG A 486 -36.61 -5.49 21.20
C ARG A 486 -35.86 -6.39 20.21
N LEU A 487 -36.48 -7.49 19.77
CA LEU A 487 -35.89 -8.43 18.80
C LEU A 487 -35.63 -7.77 17.44
N ARG A 488 -36.54 -6.91 16.98
CA ARG A 488 -36.36 -6.09 15.77
C ARG A 488 -35.12 -5.23 15.87
N ARG A 489 -35.03 -4.41 16.93
CA ARG A 489 -33.90 -3.51 17.18
C ARG A 489 -32.58 -4.27 17.24
N GLU A 490 -32.55 -5.39 17.97
CA GLU A 490 -31.37 -6.24 18.08
C GLU A 490 -30.93 -6.81 16.72
N ARG A 491 -31.89 -7.34 15.93
CA ARG A 491 -31.62 -7.87 14.59
C ARG A 491 -31.11 -6.80 13.61
N LEU A 492 -31.74 -5.62 13.58
CA LEU A 492 -31.28 -4.50 12.74
C LEU A 492 -29.85 -4.10 13.11
N SER A 493 -29.56 -4.05 14.41
CA SER A 493 -28.23 -3.70 14.91
C SER A 493 -27.14 -4.65 14.38
N TYR A 494 -27.43 -5.95 14.29
CA TYR A 494 -26.52 -6.93 13.68
C TYR A 494 -26.41 -6.80 12.15
N HIS A 495 -27.49 -6.44 11.45
CA HIS A 495 -27.42 -6.18 10.01
C HIS A 495 -26.58 -4.94 9.69
N HIS A 496 -26.77 -3.85 10.43
CA HIS A 496 -25.95 -2.66 10.27
C HIS A 496 -24.48 -2.94 10.61
N PHE A 497 -24.22 -3.78 11.62
CA PHE A 497 -22.86 -4.22 11.95
C PHE A 497 -22.21 -5.01 10.79
N LEU A 498 -22.94 -5.95 10.18
CA LEU A 498 -22.48 -6.70 9.00
C LEU A 498 -22.15 -5.77 7.82
N VAL A 499 -23.00 -4.78 7.56
CA VAL A 499 -22.78 -3.77 6.53
C VAL A 499 -21.51 -2.96 6.80
N TRP A 500 -21.31 -2.53 8.04
CA TRP A 500 -20.12 -1.78 8.43
C TRP A 500 -18.84 -2.61 8.30
N LEU A 501 -18.87 -3.90 8.68
CA LEU A 501 -17.76 -4.83 8.46
C LEU A 501 -17.45 -5.02 6.98
N ALA A 502 -18.46 -5.05 6.11
CA ALA A 502 -18.29 -5.27 4.67
C ALA A 502 -17.67 -4.09 3.92
N LYS A 503 -17.54 -2.91 4.53
CA LYS A 503 -16.89 -1.75 3.90
C LYS A 503 -15.40 -2.01 3.70
N ASP A 504 -14.90 -1.72 2.50
CA ASP A 504 -13.47 -1.81 2.16
C ASP A 504 -12.66 -0.62 2.69
N SER A 505 -13.31 0.53 2.86
CA SER A 505 -12.72 1.79 3.29
C SER A 505 -13.36 2.30 4.59
N LEU A 506 -12.61 3.07 5.37
CA LEU A 506 -13.07 3.70 6.59
C LEU A 506 -12.60 5.15 6.65
N PRO A 507 -13.37 6.06 7.29
CA PRO A 507 -12.84 7.37 7.68
C PRO A 507 -11.55 7.18 8.48
N LYS A 508 -10.55 8.03 8.21
CA LYS A 508 -9.22 7.91 8.82
C LYS A 508 -9.28 7.85 10.35
N GLU A 509 -10.14 8.66 10.97
CA GLU A 509 -10.32 8.70 12.42
C GLU A 509 -10.90 7.37 12.95
N THR A 510 -11.82 6.76 12.19
CA THR A 510 -12.38 5.45 12.54
C THR A 510 -11.32 4.35 12.40
N PHE A 511 -10.54 4.38 11.32
CA PHE A 511 -9.44 3.45 11.11
C PHE A 511 -8.41 3.56 12.26
N GLN A 512 -7.98 4.77 12.58
CA GLN A 512 -7.04 5.03 13.67
C GLN A 512 -7.59 4.54 15.02
N TYR A 513 -8.85 4.85 15.32
CA TYR A 513 -9.48 4.41 16.56
C TYR A 513 -9.53 2.88 16.69
N LEU A 514 -9.84 2.16 15.61
CA LEU A 514 -9.80 0.69 15.58
C LEU A 514 -8.41 0.13 15.86
N VAL A 515 -7.37 0.74 15.28
CA VAL A 515 -5.99 0.30 15.49
C VAL A 515 -5.52 0.59 16.92
N GLU A 516 -5.82 1.77 17.45
CA GLU A 516 -5.48 2.16 18.84
C GLU A 516 -6.12 1.24 19.88
N LYS A 517 -7.37 0.84 19.66
CA LYS A 517 -8.09 -0.11 20.52
C LYS A 517 -7.64 -1.55 20.30
N GLY A 518 -6.78 -1.81 19.32
CA GLY A 518 -6.32 -3.14 18.99
C GLY A 518 -7.43 -4.04 18.44
N ALA A 519 -8.38 -3.46 17.71
CA ALA A 519 -9.58 -4.14 17.24
C ALA A 519 -9.29 -5.34 16.31
N TYR A 520 -8.16 -5.31 15.62
CA TYR A 520 -7.71 -6.38 14.72
C TYR A 520 -6.55 -7.20 15.30
N LEU A 521 -6.28 -7.09 16.61
CA LEU A 521 -5.14 -7.72 17.25
C LEU A 521 -5.55 -8.93 18.09
N GLY A 522 -4.84 -10.04 17.89
CA GLY A 522 -5.03 -11.26 18.69
C GLY A 522 -5.98 -12.25 18.02
N ALA A 523 -6.50 -13.16 18.83
CA ALA A 523 -7.50 -14.12 18.38
C ALA A 523 -8.77 -13.41 17.89
N VAL A 524 -9.47 -14.03 16.93
CA VAL A 524 -10.72 -13.52 16.35
C VAL A 524 -11.77 -13.21 17.42
N SER A 525 -11.79 -13.93 18.55
CA SER A 525 -12.68 -13.66 19.68
C SER A 525 -12.40 -12.33 20.39
N LYS A 526 -11.12 -11.97 20.55
CA LYS A 526 -10.71 -10.69 21.12
C LYS A 526 -11.01 -9.55 20.14
N ALA A 527 -10.69 -9.75 18.86
CA ALA A 527 -11.03 -8.81 17.79
C ALA A 527 -12.54 -8.58 17.73
N HIS A 528 -13.34 -9.66 17.79
CA HIS A 528 -14.80 -9.60 17.85
C HIS A 528 -15.29 -8.71 18.99
N ALA A 529 -14.81 -8.93 20.22
CA ALA A 529 -15.25 -8.17 21.39
C ALA A 529 -14.97 -6.67 21.23
N VAL A 530 -13.76 -6.32 20.78
CA VAL A 530 -13.34 -4.91 20.61
C VAL A 530 -14.07 -4.24 19.45
N ILE A 531 -14.16 -4.89 18.28
CA ILE A 531 -14.85 -4.33 17.11
C ILE A 531 -16.34 -4.14 17.41
N LYS A 532 -16.96 -5.12 18.08
CA LYS A 532 -18.36 -5.04 18.54
C LYS A 532 -18.55 -3.85 19.47
N ASP A 533 -17.70 -3.72 20.49
CA ASP A 533 -17.75 -2.62 21.46
C ASP A 533 -17.63 -1.25 20.77
N ILE A 534 -16.65 -1.08 19.87
CA ILE A 534 -16.46 0.16 19.12
C ILE A 534 -17.68 0.51 18.28
N TYR A 535 -18.25 -0.47 17.59
CA TYR A 535 -19.41 -0.24 16.75
C TYR A 535 -20.64 0.17 17.56
N PHE A 536 -21.00 -0.62 18.58
CA PHE A 536 -22.22 -0.40 19.36
C PHE A 536 -22.11 0.76 20.35
N ASN A 537 -20.92 1.07 20.87
CA ASN A 537 -20.75 2.13 21.87
C ASN A 537 -20.24 3.45 21.29
N THR A 538 -19.60 3.46 20.11
CA THR A 538 -18.95 4.69 19.58
C THR A 538 -19.58 5.14 18.28
N ILE A 539 -19.79 4.24 17.33
CA ILE A 539 -20.26 4.61 15.97
C ILE A 539 -21.78 4.78 15.93
N HIS A 540 -22.52 3.99 16.71
CA HIS A 540 -23.97 4.13 16.84
C HIS A 540 -24.43 5.45 17.49
N LEU A 541 -23.58 6.12 18.28
CA LEU A 541 -23.90 7.40 18.90
C LEU A 541 -23.71 8.60 17.96
N VAL A 542 -22.88 8.46 16.92
CA VAL A 542 -22.49 9.57 16.02
C VAL A 542 -23.44 9.73 14.83
N ASN A 543 -24.27 8.73 14.52
CA ASN A 543 -25.24 8.80 13.43
C ASN A 543 -26.69 8.49 13.87
N PRO A 544 -27.34 9.42 14.59
CA PRO A 544 -28.71 9.25 15.08
C PRO A 544 -29.77 9.16 13.95
N ALA A 545 -29.45 9.58 12.73
CA ALA A 545 -30.35 9.46 11.57
C ALA A 545 -30.63 7.99 11.16
N LEU A 546 -29.86 7.02 11.67
CA LEU A 546 -30.12 5.59 11.51
C LEU A 546 -31.09 5.02 12.57
N VAL A 547 -31.54 5.85 13.54
CA VAL A 547 -32.37 5.46 14.68
C VAL A 547 -33.58 6.39 14.81
N ASP A 548 -34.15 6.83 13.69
CA ASP A 548 -35.42 7.56 13.74
C ASP A 548 -36.56 6.59 14.13
N GLY A 549 -36.86 6.63 15.42
CA GLY A 549 -37.83 5.79 16.11
C GLY A 549 -37.81 6.15 17.59
N THR A 550 -38.32 7.33 17.90
CA THR A 550 -38.61 7.85 19.24
C THR A 550 -39.21 6.77 20.15
N ASP A 551 -38.51 6.44 21.23
CA ASP A 551 -39.02 6.52 22.59
C ASP A 551 -37.88 6.28 23.58
N GLU A 552 -37.74 7.21 24.52
CA GLU A 552 -36.77 7.25 25.61
C GLU A 552 -36.93 6.01 26.51
N GLU A 553 -36.06 5.02 26.33
CA GLU A 553 -35.58 4.12 27.39
C GLU A 553 -34.40 3.32 26.82
N LEU A 554 -33.19 3.85 27.04
CA LEU A 554 -31.94 3.10 26.86
C LEU A 554 -31.97 1.93 27.85
N VAL A 555 -32.10 0.71 27.33
CA VAL A 555 -31.98 -0.53 28.10
C VAL A 555 -30.63 -0.51 28.81
N ASN A 556 -30.65 -0.69 30.13
CA ASN A 556 -29.47 -0.74 30.98
C ASN A 556 -28.50 -1.84 30.47
N PRO A 557 -27.25 -1.50 30.07
CA PRO A 557 -26.26 -2.47 29.58
C PRO A 557 -26.02 -3.67 30.52
N LEU A 558 -26.31 -3.52 31.82
CA LEU A 558 -26.19 -4.57 32.83
C LEU A 558 -27.24 -5.69 32.70
N GLU A 559 -28.44 -5.42 32.16
CA GLU A 559 -29.46 -6.47 31.99
C GLU A 559 -29.17 -7.36 30.76
N ALA A 560 -28.58 -6.77 29.71
CA ALA A 560 -28.09 -7.52 28.55
C ALA A 560 -26.93 -8.46 28.93
N ALA A 561 -26.06 -8.06 29.86
CA ALA A 561 -24.94 -8.87 30.34
C ALA A 561 -25.38 -10.17 31.05
N SER A 562 -26.49 -10.14 31.79
CA SER A 562 -27.00 -11.35 32.49
C SER A 562 -27.51 -12.42 31.51
N TRP A 563 -27.98 -12.03 30.32
CA TRP A 563 -28.34 -12.96 29.26
C TRP A 563 -27.10 -13.54 28.55
N PHE A 564 -25.99 -12.82 28.48
CA PHE A 564 -24.73 -13.31 27.91
C PHE A 564 -24.02 -14.35 28.80
N GLU A 565 -24.16 -14.28 30.12
CA GLU A 565 -23.69 -15.35 31.02
C GLU A 565 -24.43 -16.68 30.74
N SER A 566 -25.72 -16.61 30.39
CA SER A 566 -26.50 -17.79 30.02
C SER A 566 -26.10 -18.38 28.64
N GLN A 567 -25.57 -17.58 27.71
CA GLN A 567 -25.06 -18.05 26.42
C GLN A 567 -23.67 -18.72 26.55
N ASN A 568 -22.79 -18.18 27.39
CA ASN A 568 -21.52 -18.85 27.72
C ASN A 568 -21.76 -20.20 28.42
N GLU A 569 -22.83 -20.33 29.20
CA GLU A 569 -23.23 -21.60 29.82
C GLU A 569 -23.78 -22.60 28.79
N ILE A 570 -24.50 -22.14 27.76
CA ILE A 570 -24.95 -22.97 26.63
C ILE A 570 -23.75 -23.44 25.79
N GLU A 571 -22.77 -22.57 25.48
CA GLU A 571 -21.54 -22.96 24.76
C GLU A 571 -20.68 -23.94 25.58
N ARG A 572 -20.63 -23.76 26.90
CA ARG A 572 -19.92 -24.68 27.82
C ARG A 572 -20.59 -26.05 27.86
N LEU A 573 -21.92 -26.10 27.84
CA LEU A 573 -22.71 -27.35 27.81
C LEU A 573 -22.61 -28.05 26.44
N ASP A 574 -22.60 -27.31 25.33
CA ASP A 574 -22.45 -27.88 23.97
C ASP A 574 -21.03 -28.43 23.74
N GLY A 575 -19.99 -27.74 24.24
CA GLY A 575 -18.62 -28.24 24.25
C GLY A 575 -18.40 -29.43 25.20
N PHE A 576 -19.23 -29.60 26.23
CA PHE A 576 -19.22 -30.79 27.09
C PHE A 576 -19.91 -31.98 26.40
N ARG A 577 -20.97 -31.72 25.63
CA ARG A 577 -21.72 -32.73 24.89
C ARG A 577 -20.91 -33.33 23.74
N LYS A 578 -20.21 -32.48 22.96
CA LYS A 578 -19.31 -32.93 21.88
C LYS A 578 -18.13 -33.75 22.40
N ARG A 579 -17.55 -33.40 23.55
CA ARG A 579 -16.48 -34.20 24.19
C ARG A 579 -16.96 -35.57 24.64
N LYS A 580 -18.17 -35.66 25.20
CA LYS A 580 -18.77 -36.95 25.55
C LYS A 580 -19.13 -37.81 24.35
N GLU A 581 -19.49 -37.22 23.21
CA GLU A 581 -19.73 -37.98 21.98
C GLU A 581 -18.43 -38.54 21.38
N VAL A 582 -17.33 -37.79 21.43
CA VAL A 582 -16.01 -38.26 20.99
C VAL A 582 -15.49 -39.39 21.91
N GLU A 583 -15.58 -39.25 23.24
CA GLU A 583 -15.23 -40.34 24.17
C GLU A 583 -16.09 -41.60 23.97
N LYS A 584 -17.36 -41.44 23.57
CA LYS A 584 -18.27 -42.56 23.31
C LYS A 584 -17.94 -43.27 22.00
N ILE A 585 -17.40 -42.55 21.01
CA ILE A 585 -16.92 -43.11 19.74
C ILE A 585 -15.59 -43.85 19.98
N ASP A 586 -14.67 -43.29 20.75
CA ASP A 586 -13.39 -43.95 21.07
C ASP A 586 -13.59 -45.22 21.92
N THR A 587 -14.51 -45.20 22.88
CA THR A 587 -14.84 -46.40 23.69
C THR A 587 -15.57 -47.49 22.91
N LEU A 588 -16.28 -47.15 21.83
CA LEU A 588 -16.87 -48.14 20.91
C LEU A 588 -15.82 -48.68 19.94
N SER A 589 -14.88 -47.85 19.49
CA SER A 589 -13.75 -48.27 18.63
C SER A 589 -12.82 -49.27 19.34
N THR A 590 -12.57 -49.11 20.64
CA THR A 590 -11.73 -50.05 21.42
C THR A 590 -12.44 -51.35 21.81
N ARG A 591 -13.72 -51.53 21.44
CA ARG A 591 -14.51 -52.74 21.74
C ARG A 591 -14.74 -53.64 20.53
N GLU A 592 -14.34 -53.18 19.34
CA GLU A 592 -14.38 -53.92 18.08
C GLU A 592 -12.98 -54.39 17.58
N GLU A 593 -11.94 -54.17 18.40
CA GLU A 593 -10.67 -54.92 18.37
C GLU A 593 -10.64 -55.94 19.53
#